data_AF-A0A7L2RBZ2-F1
#
_entry.id   AF-A0A7L2RBZ2-F1
#
_cell.length_a   1.000
_cell.length_b   1.000
_cell.length_c   1.000
_cell.angle_alpha   90.00
_cell.angle_beta   90.00
_cell.angle_gamma   90.00
#
_symmetry.space_group_name_H-M   'P 1'
#
loop_
_entity.id
_entity.type
_entity.pdbx_description
1 polymer ?
#
loop_
_entity_poly.entity_id
_entity_poly.type
_entity_poly.pdbx_seq_one_letter_code
_entity_poly.pdbx_strand_id
1 'polypeptide(L)' 'PGHDPVGVVSLAQLYEVAVAKQRDPWVGVRGTPLPALVGSLVGSARSLGLAVVPRWVTP' A
#
# COMPACT_ATOMS: atom_id res chain seq x y z
N PRO A 1 -17.09 3.90 -9.87
CA PRO A 1 -17.75 4.57 -8.72
C PRO A 1 -18.96 3.74 -8.28
N GLY A 2 -19.01 3.25 -7.03
CA GLY A 2 -20.21 2.58 -6.50
C GLY A 2 -20.07 1.15 -5.94
N HIS A 3 -18.94 0.80 -5.32
CA HIS A 3 -18.86 -0.41 -4.49
C HIS A 3 -18.37 0.02 -3.10
N ASP A 4 -19.04 -0.47 -2.05
CA ASP A 4 -18.58 -0.24 -0.68
C ASP A 4 -17.14 -0.78 -0.53
N PRO A 5 -16.28 -0.07 0.21
CA PRO A 5 -14.92 -0.56 0.42
C PRO A 5 -14.96 -1.94 1.06
N VAL A 6 -14.26 -2.90 0.45
CA VAL A 6 -14.17 -4.29 0.94
C VAL A 6 -13.37 -4.35 2.25
N GLY A 7 -12.59 -3.31 2.52
CA GLY A 7 -11.85 -3.13 3.76
C GLY A 7 -11.14 -1.78 3.82
N VAL A 8 -10.48 -1.52 4.94
CA VAL A 8 -9.68 -0.32 5.19
C VAL A 8 -8.22 -0.73 5.37
N VAL A 9 -7.28 0.12 4.92
CA VAL A 9 -5.85 -0.03 5.14
C VAL A 9 -5.25 1.34 5.43
N SER A 10 -4.26 1.43 6.34
CA SER A 10 -3.56 2.70 6.59
C SER A 10 -2.28 2.84 5.76
N LEU A 11 -1.82 4.09 5.61
CA LEU A 11 -0.49 4.38 5.07
C LEU A 11 0.64 3.67 5.84
N ALA A 12 0.52 3.54 7.16
CA ALA A 12 1.52 2.83 7.97
C ALA A 12 1.62 1.35 7.58
N GLN A 13 0.48 0.67 7.41
CA GLN A 13 0.49 -0.72 6.95
C GLN A 13 1.03 -0.87 5.52
N LEU A 14 0.68 0.05 4.61
CA LEU A 14 1.24 0.02 3.25
C LEU A 14 2.75 0.27 3.24
N TYR A 15 3.25 1.09 4.16
CA TYR A 15 4.68 1.29 4.37
C TYR A 15 5.38 0.00 4.85
N GLU A 16 4.82 -0.70 5.85
CA GLU A 16 5.35 -1.99 6.31
C GLU A 16 5.40 -3.03 5.18
N VAL A 17 4.35 -3.10 4.36
CA VAL A 17 4.33 -3.96 3.16
C VAL A 17 5.41 -3.53 2.16
N ALA A 18 5.61 -2.22 1.96
CA ALA A 18 6.64 -1.71 1.06
C ALA A 18 8.05 -2.06 1.55
N VAL A 19 8.33 -1.94 2.85
CA VAL A 19 9.62 -2.34 3.46
C VAL A 19 9.84 -3.84 3.31
N ALA A 20 8.82 -4.66 3.56
CA ALA A 20 8.90 -6.10 3.32
C ALA A 20 9.17 -6.41 1.84
N LYS A 21 8.50 -5.70 0.92
CA LYS A 21 8.64 -5.86 -0.53
C LYS A 21 9.98 -5.38 -1.08
N GLN A 22 10.68 -4.47 -0.41
CA GLN A 22 12.04 -4.08 -0.81
C GLN A 22 13.05 -5.23 -0.66
N ARG A 23 12.75 -6.25 0.15
CA ARG A 23 13.58 -7.46 0.28
C ARG A 23 13.44 -8.41 -0.91
N ASP A 24 12.46 -8.19 -1.77
CA ASP A 24 12.30 -8.93 -3.03
C ASP A 24 13.48 -8.61 -3.98
N PRO A 25 14.22 -9.61 -4.46
CA PRO A 25 15.39 -9.39 -5.31
C PRO A 25 15.08 -8.62 -6.59
N TRP A 26 13.91 -8.83 -7.21
CA TRP A 26 13.53 -8.16 -8.44
C TRP A 26 13.16 -6.68 -8.20
N VAL A 27 12.65 -6.36 -7.01
CA VAL A 27 12.42 -4.98 -6.57
C VAL A 27 13.73 -4.29 -6.22
N GLY A 28 14.62 -4.98 -5.50
CA GLY A 28 15.95 -4.50 -5.14
C GLY A 28 16.83 -4.20 -6.36
N VAL A 29 16.83 -5.08 -7.36
CA VAL A 29 17.58 -4.90 -8.63
C VAL A 29 17.11 -3.66 -9.40
N ARG A 30 15.81 -3.31 -9.33
CA ARG A 30 15.27 -2.10 -9.96
C ARG A 30 15.61 -0.80 -9.21
N GLY A 31 16.19 -0.89 -8.01
CA GLY A 31 16.51 0.28 -7.19
C GLY A 31 15.28 1.15 -6.88
N THR A 32 14.08 0.56 -6.82
CA THR A 32 12.84 1.34 -6.67
C THR A 32 12.81 1.97 -5.28
N PRO A 33 12.71 3.30 -5.17
CA PRO A 33 12.71 3.98 -3.88
C PRO A 33 11.42 3.67 -3.12
N LEU A 34 11.52 3.63 -1.79
CA LEU A 34 10.41 3.25 -0.92
C LEU A 34 9.12 4.08 -1.15
N PRO A 35 9.17 5.41 -1.35
CA PRO A 35 7.97 6.20 -1.68
C PRO A 35 7.28 5.77 -2.98
N ALA A 36 8.05 5.35 -3.99
CA ALA A 36 7.49 4.86 -5.26
C ALA A 36 6.78 3.50 -5.06
N LEU A 37 7.36 2.60 -4.26
CA LEU A 37 6.73 1.34 -3.88
C LEU A 37 5.42 1.55 -3.11
N VAL A 38 5.42 2.46 -2.13
CA VAL A 38 4.21 2.84 -1.39
C VAL A 38 3.15 3.39 -2.35
N GLY A 39 3.53 4.27 -3.28
CA GLY A 39 2.61 4.79 -4.30
C GLY A 39 1.99 3.70 -5.18
N SER A 40 2.79 2.73 -5.63
CA SER A 40 2.28 1.55 -6.36
C SER A 40 1.32 0.73 -5.53
N LEU A 41 1.63 0.48 -4.25
CA LEU A 41 0.77 -0.28 -3.33
C LEU A 41 -0.55 0.46 -3.04
N VAL A 42 -0.54 1.79 -2.94
CA VAL A 42 -1.78 2.59 -2.84
C VAL A 42 -2.66 2.38 -4.08
N GLY A 43 -2.06 2.38 -5.28
CA GLY A 43 -2.76 2.06 -6.51
C GLY A 43 -3.39 0.67 -6.48
N SER A 44 -2.60 -0.35 -6.12
CA SER A 44 -3.08 -1.73 -5.99
C SER A 44 -4.21 -1.88 -4.96
N ALA A 45 -4.08 -1.26 -3.79
CA ALA A 45 -5.11 -1.29 -2.74
C ALA A 45 -6.45 -0.71 -3.25
N ARG A 46 -6.40 0.42 -3.97
CA ARG A 46 -7.61 1.02 -4.58
C ARG A 46 -8.23 0.12 -5.64
N SER A 47 -7.42 -0.52 -6.48
CA SER A 47 -7.91 -1.48 -7.47
C SER A 47 -8.55 -2.72 -6.84
N LEU A 48 -8.12 -3.11 -5.63
CA LEU A 48 -8.74 -4.18 -4.84
C LEU A 48 -9.99 -3.75 -4.07
N GLY A 49 -10.40 -2.48 -4.15
CA GLY A 49 -11.55 -1.95 -3.42
C GLY A 49 -11.28 -1.62 -1.96
N LEU A 50 -10.01 -1.42 -1.57
CA LEU A 50 -9.65 -1.00 -0.21
C LEU A 50 -9.67 0.53 -0.09
N ALA A 51 -10.21 1.03 1.02
CA ALA A 51 -10.09 2.42 1.40
C ALA A 51 -8.73 2.65 2.08
N VAL A 52 -7.89 3.50 1.48
CA VAL A 52 -6.60 3.90 2.07
C VAL A 52 -6.80 5.14 2.93
N VAL A 53 -6.54 5.01 4.23
CA VAL A 53 -6.67 6.10 5.21
C VAL A 53 -5.29 6.56 5.72
N PRO A 54 -5.13 7.84 6.10
CA PRO A 54 -3.85 8.33 6.64
C PRO A 54 -3.41 7.61 7.92
N ARG A 55 -4.37 7.31 8.80
CA ARG A 55 -4.17 6.62 10.08
C ARG A 55 -5.38 5.76 10.39
N TRP A 56 -5.16 4.62 11.04
CA TRP A 56 -6.24 3.90 11.70
C TRP A 56 -6.69 4.71 12.89
N VAL A 57 -7.98 5.00 12.93
CA VAL A 57 -8.63 5.50 14.14
C VAL A 57 -9.60 4.39 14.51
N THR A 58 -9.21 3.54 15.45
CA THR A 58 -10.21 2.71 16.13
C THR A 58 -11.16 3.65 16.89
N PRO A 59 -12.48 3.43 16.82
CA PRO A 59 -13.41 4.13 17.69
C PRO A 59 -13.14 3.83 19.17
#